data_AF-A0AA35TP71-F1
#
_entry.id   AF-A0AA35TP71-F1
#
_cell.length_a   1.000
_cell.length_b   1.000
_cell.length_c   1.000
_cell.angle_alpha   90.00
_cell.angle_beta   90.00
_cell.angle_gamma   90.00
#
_symmetry.space_group_name_H-M   'P 1'
#
loop_
_entity.id
_entity.type
_entity.pdbx_description
1 polymer ?
#
loop_
_entity_poly.entity_id
_entity_poly.type
_entity_poly.pdbx_seq_one_letter_code
_entity_poly.pdbx_strand_id
1 'polypeptide(L)'
;MIPMLNPDGVARGHYRTDTRGVNLNRVYLDPDPQLHPSIFAVKSVMLHHHHGSSNGLLRPRRTCTNEKQQKRGGSAKSISRSHVKRSRSKTYPLDSYCLDSLTPKVTGTCQTNSEHSTSSEGGVDVYIDLHAHATKRGCFFYGNFLEDEQQQVENMLYPRLVALNTPHLDFEHCLFSEKNMYTSDKRDGTSKEGSGRVALYKATGLVHCYTLECNYNSGRQCNALSAATCDDGRASPALPYSPMPHKYSVSTFQNVGRALAIALLDLRNLNPCSRLPTSDPGSLASLRSTLALRIKASRSKGRKEASR
;
A
#
# COMPACT_ATOMS: atom_id res chain seq x y z
N MET A 1 12.52 -2.36 6.15
CA MET A 1 11.69 -3.53 5.77
C MET A 1 11.11 -4.14 7.05
N ILE A 2 9.85 -4.59 7.03
CA ILE A 2 9.21 -5.27 8.16
C ILE A 2 8.88 -6.69 7.70
N PRO A 3 9.58 -7.73 8.19
CA PRO A 3 9.45 -9.08 7.65
C PRO A 3 8.12 -9.76 8.00
N MET A 4 7.50 -9.38 9.12
CA MET A 4 6.26 -9.99 9.59
C MET A 4 5.42 -8.98 10.37
N LEU A 5 4.18 -8.78 9.92
CA LEU A 5 3.27 -7.79 10.50
C LEU A 5 2.34 -8.38 11.59
N ASN A 6 2.11 -9.68 11.54
CA ASN A 6 1.21 -10.42 12.43
C ASN A 6 1.90 -11.67 13.02
N PRO A 7 2.97 -11.51 13.82
CA PRO A 7 3.71 -12.64 14.36
C PRO A 7 2.84 -13.57 15.21
N ASP A 8 1.97 -13.01 16.05
CA ASP A 8 1.14 -13.79 16.96
C ASP A 8 0.07 -14.60 16.21
N GLY A 9 -0.53 -14.02 15.16
CA GLY A 9 -1.46 -14.75 14.30
C GLY A 9 -0.77 -15.90 13.57
N VAL A 10 0.43 -15.67 13.03
CA VAL A 10 1.23 -16.70 12.36
C VAL A 10 1.58 -17.84 13.32
N ALA A 11 2.06 -17.52 14.53
CA ALA A 11 2.41 -18.53 15.54
C ALA A 11 1.20 -19.40 15.95
N ARG A 12 -0.01 -18.87 15.84
CA ARG A 12 -1.27 -19.58 16.12
C ARG A 12 -1.91 -20.24 14.90
N GLY A 13 -1.27 -20.20 13.73
CA GLY A 13 -1.81 -20.76 12.48
C GLY A 13 -3.01 -20.00 11.94
N HIS A 14 -3.21 -18.73 12.32
CA HIS A 14 -4.29 -17.91 11.79
C HIS A 14 -4.01 -17.54 10.33
N TYR A 15 -5.02 -17.73 9.48
CA TYR A 15 -4.91 -17.45 8.05
C TYR A 15 -5.01 -15.95 7.71
N ARG A 16 -5.82 -15.18 8.45
CA ARG A 16 -6.24 -13.82 8.03
C ARG A 16 -6.25 -12.77 9.13
N THR A 17 -6.51 -13.18 10.36
CA THR A 17 -6.75 -12.27 11.47
C THR A 17 -5.62 -12.32 12.47
N ASP A 18 -5.51 -11.26 13.28
CA ASP A 18 -4.72 -11.30 14.50
C ASP A 18 -5.35 -12.26 15.53
N THR A 19 -4.83 -12.20 16.75
CA THR A 19 -5.23 -13.03 17.89
C THR A 19 -6.58 -12.66 18.46
N ARG A 20 -7.11 -11.49 18.09
CA ARG A 20 -8.39 -10.93 18.50
C ARG A 20 -9.46 -11.09 17.40
N GLY A 21 -9.13 -11.76 16.29
CA GLY A 21 -10.05 -11.92 15.17
C GLY A 21 -10.14 -10.69 14.26
N VAL A 22 -9.23 -9.72 14.40
CA VAL A 22 -9.20 -8.50 13.58
C VAL A 22 -8.41 -8.73 12.31
N ASN A 23 -8.99 -8.34 11.18
CA ASN A 23 -8.29 -8.26 9.91
C ASN A 23 -7.43 -6.99 9.87
N LEU A 24 -6.13 -7.12 10.12
CA LEU A 24 -5.21 -5.99 10.24
C LEU A 24 -5.13 -5.13 8.96
N ASN A 25 -5.39 -5.71 7.78
CA ASN A 25 -5.44 -4.96 6.52
C ASN A 25 -6.79 -4.25 6.28
N ARG A 26 -7.53 -3.93 7.36
CA ARG A 26 -8.79 -3.15 7.33
C ARG A 26 -8.81 -1.99 8.32
N VAL A 27 -7.73 -1.80 9.08
CA VAL A 27 -7.67 -0.82 10.17
C VAL A 27 -6.63 0.27 9.95
N TYR A 28 -6.07 0.41 8.74
CA TYR A 28 -5.05 1.45 8.48
C TYR A 28 -5.60 2.88 8.47
N LEU A 29 -6.91 3.09 8.31
CA LEU A 29 -7.51 4.42 8.40
C LEU A 29 -7.38 5.01 9.80
N ASP A 30 -7.66 4.21 10.83
CA ASP A 30 -7.60 4.61 12.23
C ASP A 30 -7.15 3.44 13.11
N PRO A 31 -5.84 3.09 13.10
CA PRO A 31 -5.34 2.03 13.93
C PRO A 31 -5.20 2.51 15.38
N ASP A 32 -5.78 1.75 16.31
CA ASP A 32 -5.60 2.01 17.75
C ASP A 32 -4.27 1.40 18.25
N PRO A 33 -3.47 2.14 19.04
CA PRO A 33 -2.15 1.70 19.47
C PRO A 33 -2.16 0.52 20.46
N GLN A 34 -3.24 0.29 21.19
CA GLN A 34 -3.40 -0.85 22.09
C GLN A 34 -4.00 -2.06 21.37
N LEU A 35 -4.95 -1.80 20.48
CA LEU A 35 -5.73 -2.84 19.80
C LEU A 35 -5.04 -3.34 18.52
N HIS A 36 -4.37 -2.46 17.77
CA HIS A 36 -3.73 -2.73 16.49
C HIS A 36 -2.27 -2.20 16.46
N PRO A 37 -1.43 -2.59 17.44
CA PRO A 37 -0.12 -1.97 17.65
C PRO A 37 0.81 -2.06 16.42
N SER A 38 0.78 -3.17 15.68
CA SER A 38 1.60 -3.34 14.49
C SER A 38 1.20 -2.39 13.36
N ILE A 39 -0.10 -2.19 13.12
CA ILE A 39 -0.58 -1.26 12.10
C ILE A 39 -0.36 0.19 12.52
N PHE A 40 -0.58 0.51 13.80
CA PHE A 40 -0.28 1.83 14.35
C PHE A 40 1.21 2.17 14.15
N ALA A 41 2.11 1.24 14.47
CA ALA A 41 3.55 1.43 14.30
C ALA A 41 3.93 1.62 12.82
N VAL A 42 3.41 0.78 11.91
CA VAL A 42 3.66 0.93 10.46
C VAL A 42 3.23 2.30 9.96
N LYS A 43 1.99 2.71 10.27
CA LYS A 43 1.46 4.01 9.84
C LYS A 43 2.29 5.16 10.42
N SER A 44 2.68 5.07 11.69
CA SER A 44 3.49 6.10 12.35
C SER A 44 4.86 6.26 11.70
N VAL A 45 5.56 5.16 11.43
CA VAL A 45 6.87 5.17 10.76
C VAL A 45 6.74 5.71 9.32
N MET A 46 5.71 5.28 8.59
CA MET A 46 5.44 5.78 7.24
C MET A 46 5.23 7.29 7.22
N LEU A 47 4.36 7.82 8.09
CA LEU A 47 4.10 9.27 8.15
C LEU A 47 5.33 10.07 8.59
N HIS A 48 6.09 9.54 9.56
CA HIS A 48 7.31 10.19 10.05
C HIS A 48 8.36 10.34 8.94
N HIS A 49 8.62 9.29 8.17
CA HIS A 49 9.59 9.34 7.08
C HIS A 49 9.08 10.07 5.83
N HIS A 50 7.76 10.07 5.59
CA HIS A 50 7.17 10.73 4.42
C HIS A 50 7.16 12.25 4.54
N HIS A 51 6.87 12.80 5.71
CA HIS A 51 6.78 14.26 5.92
C HIS A 51 8.10 14.92 6.34
N GLY A 52 9.19 14.14 6.48
CA GLY A 52 10.42 14.59 7.11
C GLY A 52 10.25 14.80 8.62
N SER A 53 11.34 14.77 9.38
CA SER A 53 11.34 14.82 10.86
C SER A 53 10.76 16.11 11.48
N SER A 54 10.18 17.01 10.68
CA SER A 54 9.51 18.25 11.12
C SER A 54 8.21 18.00 11.90
N ASN A 55 7.57 16.83 11.70
CA ASN A 55 6.38 16.43 12.46
C ASN A 55 6.71 15.20 13.30
N GLY A 56 6.73 15.39 14.63
CA GLY A 56 7.01 14.34 15.59
C GLY A 56 6.11 13.11 15.38
N LEU A 57 6.61 11.94 15.80
CA LEU A 57 5.84 10.70 15.93
C LEU A 57 4.42 10.99 16.45
N LEU A 58 3.41 10.28 15.94
CA LEU A 58 2.07 10.22 16.54
C LEU A 58 2.23 9.97 18.05
N ARG A 59 2.14 11.03 18.85
CA ARG A 59 2.29 10.95 20.31
C ARG A 59 0.92 10.60 20.89
N PRO A 60 0.83 9.56 21.74
CA PRO A 60 -0.32 9.41 22.62
C PRO A 60 -0.47 10.70 23.41
N ARG A 61 -1.69 11.25 23.47
CA ARG A 61 -1.97 12.44 24.29
C ARG A 61 -1.58 12.09 25.73
N ARG A 62 -0.66 12.85 26.34
CA ARG A 62 -0.46 12.80 27.79
C ARG A 62 -1.79 13.19 28.42
N THR A 63 -2.42 12.27 29.14
CA THR A 63 -3.48 12.63 30.06
C THR A 63 -2.85 13.51 31.13
N CYS A 64 -3.06 14.82 31.04
CA CYS A 64 -2.84 15.70 32.18
C CYS A 64 -3.86 15.31 33.24
N THR A 65 -3.49 14.41 34.15
CA THR A 65 -4.21 14.23 35.40
C THR A 65 -4.06 15.53 36.17
N ASN A 66 -5.12 16.33 36.21
CA ASN A 66 -5.25 17.37 37.21
C ASN A 66 -5.21 16.68 38.58
N GLU A 67 -4.05 16.70 39.24
CA GLU A 67 -3.96 16.46 40.67
C GLU A 67 -4.72 17.59 41.38
N LYS A 68 -6.03 17.41 41.55
CA LYS A 68 -6.76 18.13 42.58
C LYS A 68 -6.43 17.49 43.91
N GLN A 69 -5.61 18.19 44.69
CA GLN A 69 -5.37 17.93 46.11
C GLN A 69 -6.68 17.58 46.83
N GLN A 70 -6.76 16.35 47.32
CA GLN A 70 -7.80 15.90 48.25
C GLN A 70 -7.57 16.56 49.61
N LYS A 71 -8.46 17.48 49.99
CA LYS A 71 -8.75 17.76 51.40
C LYS A 71 -9.86 16.83 51.87
N ARG A 72 -9.56 16.12 52.97
CA ARG A 72 -10.43 15.18 53.70
C ARG A 72 -11.68 15.87 54.25
N GLY A 73 -12.80 15.15 54.28
CA GLY A 73 -13.95 15.51 55.09
C GLY A 73 -15.23 14.73 54.80
N GLY A 74 -15.49 13.68 55.59
CA GLY A 74 -16.79 13.49 56.25
C GLY A 74 -17.97 12.85 55.51
N SER A 75 -18.24 11.61 55.93
CA SER A 75 -19.55 11.05 56.31
C SER A 75 -20.44 10.37 55.26
N ALA A 76 -20.89 9.18 55.68
CA ALA A 76 -21.69 8.21 54.98
C ALA A 76 -23.19 8.56 54.96
N LYS A 77 -23.92 8.06 53.95
CA LYS A 77 -25.31 7.63 54.08
C LYS A 77 -25.68 6.64 52.96
N SER A 78 -26.21 5.50 53.40
CA SER A 78 -26.80 4.40 52.63
C SER A 78 -28.20 4.74 52.14
N ILE A 79 -28.55 4.42 50.88
CA ILE A 79 -29.94 4.14 50.43
C ILE A 79 -29.94 3.04 49.37
N SER A 80 -30.96 2.18 49.47
CA SER A 80 -31.23 0.90 48.82
C SER A 80 -31.84 0.95 47.41
N ARG A 81 -31.57 -0.11 46.65
CA ARG A 81 -32.39 -0.85 45.64
C ARG A 81 -33.39 -0.09 44.73
N SER A 82 -33.22 -0.25 43.41
CA SER A 82 -34.26 -0.83 42.53
C SER A 82 -33.71 -1.24 41.16
N HIS A 83 -34.30 -2.30 40.60
CA HIS A 83 -34.06 -2.84 39.27
C HIS A 83 -34.61 -1.91 38.18
N VAL A 84 -33.80 -1.62 37.15
CA VAL A 84 -34.29 -1.18 35.83
C VAL A 84 -33.46 -1.90 34.75
N LYS A 85 -34.13 -2.78 34.00
CA LYS A 85 -33.63 -3.29 32.71
C LYS A 85 -33.60 -2.13 31.72
N ARG A 86 -32.45 -1.85 31.11
CA ARG A 86 -32.39 -0.98 29.93
C ARG A 86 -31.22 -1.35 29.02
N SER A 87 -31.57 -1.64 27.78
CA SER A 87 -30.71 -1.74 26.61
C SER A 87 -29.82 -0.49 26.50
N ARG A 88 -28.54 -0.70 26.19
CA ARG A 88 -27.63 0.39 25.81
C ARG A 88 -26.79 -0.03 24.60
N SER A 89 -27.14 0.56 23.45
CA SER A 89 -26.19 0.93 22.43
C SER A 89 -25.06 1.71 23.10
N LYS A 90 -23.81 1.30 22.86
CA LYS A 90 -22.66 2.10 23.26
C LYS A 90 -22.35 3.09 22.14
N THR A 91 -22.93 4.27 22.25
CA THR A 91 -22.37 5.48 21.66
C THR A 91 -21.12 5.83 22.48
N TYR A 92 -19.95 5.77 21.85
CA TYR A 92 -18.73 6.33 22.43
C TYR A 92 -18.66 7.82 22.03
N PRO A 93 -18.19 8.71 22.94
CA PRO A 93 -18.02 10.12 22.61
C PRO A 93 -16.97 10.27 21.51
N LEU A 94 -17.28 11.11 20.52
CA LEU A 94 -16.34 11.65 19.54
C LEU A 94 -15.33 12.56 20.28
N ASP A 95 -14.31 11.97 20.87
CA ASP A 95 -13.13 12.72 21.31
C ASP A 95 -12.24 12.95 20.09
N SER A 96 -12.43 14.13 19.49
CA SER A 96 -11.67 14.72 18.41
C SER A 96 -10.17 14.61 18.61
N TYR A 97 -9.48 13.88 17.71
CA TYR A 97 -8.04 14.01 17.50
C TYR A 97 -7.78 15.31 16.73
N CYS A 98 -6.93 16.19 17.27
CA CYS A 98 -6.59 17.45 16.63
C CYS A 98 -5.72 17.18 15.39
N LEU A 99 -6.34 17.25 14.21
CA LEU A 99 -5.62 17.51 12.97
C LEU A 99 -5.34 19.01 12.97
N ASP A 100 -4.11 19.41 13.29
CA ASP A 100 -3.72 20.81 13.13
C ASP A 100 -3.86 21.17 11.65
N SER A 101 -4.97 21.83 11.33
CA SER A 101 -5.34 22.28 10.00
C SER A 101 -4.57 23.57 9.75
N LEU A 102 -3.41 23.47 9.10
CA LEU A 102 -2.74 24.60 8.50
C LEU A 102 -2.85 24.47 6.99
N THR A 103 -3.91 25.07 6.44
CA THR A 103 -4.03 25.34 5.02
C THR A 103 -3.06 26.47 4.65
N PRO A 104 -2.17 26.31 3.66
CA PRO A 104 -1.43 27.44 3.12
C PRO A 104 -2.38 28.31 2.30
N LYS A 105 -2.54 29.58 2.69
CA LYS A 105 -3.16 30.61 1.85
C LYS A 105 -2.27 30.84 0.63
N VAL A 106 -2.74 30.44 -0.55
CA VAL A 106 -2.12 30.81 -1.84
C VAL A 106 -2.71 32.15 -2.28
N THR A 107 -1.92 33.20 -2.15
CA THR A 107 -2.14 34.50 -2.78
C THR A 107 -0.91 34.84 -3.62
N GLY A 108 -1.07 35.04 -4.93
CA GLY A 108 -0.05 35.70 -5.78
C GLY A 108 0.38 34.94 -7.05
N THR A 109 -0.26 35.31 -8.16
CA THR A 109 0.23 35.48 -9.55
C THR A 109 1.52 34.80 -10.08
N CYS A 110 1.33 34.07 -11.19
CA CYS A 110 2.17 33.78 -12.37
C CYS A 110 3.71 33.95 -12.33
N GLN A 111 4.42 32.87 -12.74
CA GLN A 111 5.27 32.85 -13.94
C GLN A 111 5.79 31.43 -14.23
N THR A 112 5.86 31.12 -15.53
CA THR A 112 6.40 29.89 -16.11
C THR A 112 7.91 29.81 -15.92
N ASN A 113 8.42 28.69 -15.40
CA ASN A 113 9.65 28.06 -15.88
C ASN A 113 9.78 26.64 -15.32
N SER A 114 10.05 25.71 -16.22
CA SER A 114 10.33 24.31 -15.96
C SER A 114 11.68 24.16 -15.29
N GLU A 115 11.71 23.56 -14.11
CA GLU A 115 12.86 22.83 -13.58
C GLU A 115 12.33 21.88 -12.49
N HIS A 116 12.36 20.58 -12.78
CA HIS A 116 11.94 19.53 -11.86
C HIS A 116 13.00 19.47 -10.75
N SER A 117 12.69 20.05 -9.60
CA SER A 117 13.63 20.14 -8.48
C SER A 117 14.03 18.75 -8.00
N THR A 118 15.34 18.52 -7.94
CA THR A 118 15.96 17.36 -7.31
C THR A 118 15.68 17.39 -5.80
N SER A 119 14.83 16.45 -5.36
CA SER A 119 14.70 15.86 -4.02
C SER A 119 15.18 16.70 -2.82
N SER A 120 14.23 17.12 -1.99
CA SER A 120 14.48 17.27 -0.55
C SER A 120 15.00 15.94 0.01
N GLU A 121 16.09 15.97 0.80
CA GLU A 121 16.60 14.80 1.50
C GLU A 121 15.53 14.19 2.41
N GLY A 122 15.18 12.91 2.18
CA GLY A 122 14.26 12.13 3.00
C GLY A 122 12.85 11.99 2.43
N GLY A 123 12.30 10.77 2.50
CA GLY A 123 10.97 10.44 2.02
C GLY A 123 10.76 8.93 1.86
N VAL A 124 9.50 8.48 1.92
CA VAL A 124 9.19 7.10 1.53
C VAL A 124 8.83 7.08 0.05
N ASP A 125 9.62 6.36 -0.75
CA ASP A 125 9.43 6.32 -2.19
C ASP A 125 8.38 5.30 -2.65
N VAL A 126 8.31 4.16 -1.98
CA VAL A 126 7.43 3.04 -2.34
C VAL A 126 6.96 2.32 -1.07
N TYR A 127 5.67 2.02 -1.01
CA TYR A 127 5.05 1.11 -0.04
C TYR A 127 4.52 -0.14 -0.75
N ILE A 128 4.92 -1.31 -0.26
CA ILE A 128 4.41 -2.60 -0.77
C ILE A 128 3.99 -3.48 0.41
N ASP A 129 2.70 -3.79 0.44
CA ASP A 129 2.12 -4.78 1.36
C ASP A 129 2.09 -6.16 0.68
N LEU A 130 2.77 -7.14 1.27
CA LEU A 130 2.98 -8.46 0.66
C LEU A 130 1.93 -9.46 1.16
N HIS A 131 1.10 -9.98 0.25
CA HIS A 131 -0.02 -10.88 0.53
C HIS A 131 0.07 -12.17 -0.29
N ALA A 132 -0.72 -13.15 0.12
CA ALA A 132 -0.91 -14.40 -0.61
C ALA A 132 -2.38 -14.83 -0.65
N HIS A 133 -2.78 -15.55 -1.70
CA HIS A 133 -4.15 -16.01 -1.90
C HIS A 133 -4.24 -17.35 -2.65
N ALA A 134 -5.39 -18.02 -2.56
CA ALA A 134 -5.63 -19.30 -3.23
C ALA A 134 -6.41 -19.18 -4.56
N THR A 135 -7.11 -18.07 -4.79
CA THR A 135 -8.18 -18.02 -5.80
C THR A 135 -7.67 -17.77 -7.22
N LYS A 136 -7.02 -16.63 -7.45
CA LYS A 136 -6.47 -16.29 -8.78
C LYS A 136 -5.11 -16.94 -8.95
N ARG A 137 -4.72 -17.34 -10.16
CA ARG A 137 -3.35 -17.79 -10.46
C ARG A 137 -2.46 -16.58 -10.74
N GLY A 138 -1.15 -16.71 -10.50
CA GLY A 138 -0.18 -15.64 -10.74
C GLY A 138 0.14 -14.77 -9.53
N CYS A 139 1.12 -13.89 -9.72
CA CYS A 139 1.41 -12.78 -8.82
C CYS A 139 0.98 -11.48 -9.52
N PHE A 140 0.30 -10.58 -8.82
CA PHE A 140 -0.15 -9.30 -9.41
C PHE A 140 -0.29 -8.23 -8.34
N PHE A 141 -0.34 -6.97 -8.77
CA PHE A 141 -0.51 -5.83 -7.89
C PHE A 141 -1.95 -5.33 -7.84
N TYR A 142 -2.40 -4.96 -6.65
CA TYR A 142 -3.43 -3.95 -6.50
C TYR A 142 -2.75 -2.60 -6.24
N GLY A 143 -2.98 -1.64 -7.13
CA GLY A 143 -2.58 -0.24 -6.97
C GLY A 143 -3.79 0.68 -6.87
N ASN A 144 -3.59 1.92 -6.46
CA ASN A 144 -4.68 2.90 -6.32
C ASN A 144 -5.14 3.40 -7.69
N PHE A 145 -6.36 3.94 -7.75
CA PHE A 145 -6.80 4.76 -8.86
C PHE A 145 -6.45 6.20 -8.54
N LEU A 146 -5.75 6.86 -9.46
CA LEU A 146 -5.34 8.24 -9.38
C LEU A 146 -6.03 9.01 -10.50
N GLU A 147 -6.62 10.14 -10.18
CA GLU A 147 -7.35 10.97 -11.15
C GLU A 147 -6.40 11.60 -12.18
N ASP A 148 -5.26 12.10 -11.70
CA ASP A 148 -4.20 12.63 -12.55
C ASP A 148 -3.61 11.52 -13.43
N GLU A 149 -3.59 11.77 -14.74
CA GLU A 149 -3.15 10.77 -15.72
C GLU A 149 -1.66 10.47 -15.60
N GLN A 150 -0.84 11.50 -15.34
CA GLN A 150 0.61 11.34 -15.24
C GLN A 150 0.98 10.52 -14.00
N GLN A 151 0.39 10.82 -12.84
CA GLN A 151 0.55 10.00 -11.65
C GLN A 151 0.02 8.57 -11.85
N GLN A 152 -1.09 8.39 -12.57
CA GLN A 152 -1.62 7.06 -12.89
C GLN A 152 -0.65 6.26 -13.78
N VAL A 153 0.05 6.92 -14.71
CA VAL A 153 1.14 6.31 -15.50
C VAL A 153 2.26 5.84 -14.58
N GLU A 154 2.79 6.69 -13.70
CA GLU A 154 3.85 6.31 -12.76
C GLU A 154 3.42 5.17 -11.83
N ASN A 155 2.19 5.22 -11.34
CA ASN A 155 1.59 4.18 -10.51
C ASN A 155 1.56 2.80 -11.22
N MET A 156 1.31 2.77 -12.53
CA MET A 156 1.36 1.54 -13.33
C MET A 156 2.76 1.16 -13.82
N LEU A 157 3.67 2.13 -13.91
CA LEU A 157 5.03 1.95 -14.43
C LEU A 157 5.83 0.98 -13.56
N TYR A 158 5.78 1.14 -12.23
CA TYR A 158 6.57 0.30 -11.34
C TYR A 158 6.21 -1.21 -11.44
N PRO A 159 4.92 -1.63 -11.33
CA PRO A 159 4.54 -3.03 -11.60
C PRO A 159 4.94 -3.53 -12.99
N ARG A 160 4.96 -2.66 -14.01
CA ARG A 160 5.40 -3.04 -15.35
C ARG A 160 6.91 -3.32 -15.40
N LEU A 161 7.72 -2.52 -14.71
CA LEU A 161 9.16 -2.75 -14.57
C LEU A 161 9.46 -4.03 -13.77
N VAL A 162 8.66 -4.34 -12.75
CA VAL A 162 8.77 -5.62 -12.04
C VAL A 162 8.51 -6.80 -13.00
N ALA A 163 7.52 -6.71 -13.88
CA ALA A 163 7.20 -7.77 -14.85
C ALA A 163 8.35 -8.05 -15.85
N LEU A 164 9.22 -7.07 -16.12
CA LEU A 164 10.41 -7.28 -16.96
C LEU A 164 11.50 -8.10 -16.25
N ASN A 165 11.44 -8.20 -14.93
CA ASN A 165 12.49 -8.79 -14.10
C ASN A 165 12.10 -10.11 -13.42
N THR A 166 10.87 -10.58 -13.60
CA THR A 166 10.42 -11.89 -13.11
C THR A 166 9.47 -12.57 -14.09
N PRO A 167 9.56 -13.90 -14.29
CA PRO A 167 8.58 -14.61 -15.10
C PRO A 167 7.22 -14.72 -14.40
N HIS A 168 7.10 -14.36 -13.12
CA HIS A 168 5.94 -14.72 -12.29
C HIS A 168 4.92 -13.60 -12.08
N LEU A 169 5.23 -12.36 -12.49
CA LEU A 169 4.31 -11.23 -12.35
C LEU A 169 3.40 -11.09 -13.58
N ASP A 170 2.10 -11.28 -13.37
CA ASP A 170 1.06 -11.10 -14.37
C ASP A 170 0.60 -9.64 -14.37
N PHE A 171 1.25 -8.82 -15.19
CA PHE A 171 0.95 -7.38 -15.28
C PHE A 171 -0.49 -7.11 -15.74
N GLU A 172 -1.05 -7.98 -16.59
CA GLU A 172 -2.41 -7.81 -17.12
C GLU A 172 -3.49 -8.04 -16.05
N HIS A 173 -3.18 -8.78 -14.98
CA HIS A 173 -4.05 -8.93 -13.81
C HIS A 173 -3.86 -7.86 -12.74
N CYS A 174 -2.85 -6.99 -12.88
CA CYS A 174 -2.73 -5.84 -11.99
C CYS A 174 -3.96 -4.94 -12.13
N LEU A 175 -4.48 -4.44 -11.01
CA LEU A 175 -5.75 -3.71 -10.98
C LEU A 175 -5.62 -2.39 -10.23
N PHE A 176 -6.01 -1.31 -10.91
CA PHE A 176 -5.86 0.07 -10.48
C PHE A 176 -7.17 0.86 -10.59
N SER A 177 -8.32 0.20 -10.38
CA SER A 177 -9.63 0.82 -10.52
C SER A 177 -10.13 1.40 -9.19
N GLU A 178 -10.87 2.51 -9.29
CA GLU A 178 -11.49 3.17 -8.14
C GLU A 178 -12.45 2.22 -7.42
N LYS A 179 -13.28 1.50 -8.19
CA LYS A 179 -14.16 0.45 -7.67
C LYS A 179 -13.40 -0.53 -6.77
N ASN A 180 -12.17 -0.93 -7.14
CA ASN A 180 -11.41 -1.87 -6.32
C ASN A 180 -10.95 -1.25 -4.99
N MET A 181 -10.71 0.05 -4.91
CA MET A 181 -10.32 0.72 -3.66
C MET A 181 -11.44 0.74 -2.63
N TYR A 182 -12.70 0.82 -3.08
CA TYR A 182 -13.86 0.98 -2.21
C TYR A 182 -14.76 -0.26 -2.11
N THR A 183 -14.40 -1.36 -2.78
CA THR A 183 -15.17 -2.61 -2.69
C THR A 183 -15.08 -3.17 -1.26
N SER A 184 -16.23 -3.41 -0.64
CA SER A 184 -16.32 -4.11 0.64
C SER A 184 -16.04 -5.60 0.51
N ASP A 185 -15.37 -6.16 1.51
CA ASP A 185 -15.23 -7.60 1.64
C ASP A 185 -16.58 -8.23 2.01
N LYS A 186 -16.94 -9.32 1.33
CA LYS A 186 -18.21 -10.01 1.58
C LYS A 186 -18.27 -10.66 2.97
N ARG A 187 -17.11 -10.96 3.57
CA ARG A 187 -17.04 -11.69 4.85
C ARG A 187 -17.27 -10.81 6.06
N ASP A 188 -16.68 -9.61 6.06
CA ASP A 188 -16.66 -8.71 7.21
C ASP A 188 -17.33 -7.34 6.92
N GLY A 189 -17.79 -7.10 5.68
CA GLY A 189 -18.43 -5.85 5.26
C GLY A 189 -17.48 -4.66 5.15
N THR A 190 -16.21 -4.84 5.52
CA THR A 190 -15.24 -3.74 5.58
C THR A 190 -14.73 -3.36 4.20
N SER A 191 -14.66 -2.06 3.95
CA SER A 191 -14.11 -1.51 2.70
C SER A 191 -12.60 -1.73 2.62
N LYS A 192 -12.11 -1.90 1.39
CA LYS A 192 -10.67 -1.85 1.08
C LYS A 192 -10.05 -0.46 1.30
N GLU A 193 -10.86 0.55 1.58
CA GLU A 193 -10.38 1.85 2.04
C GLU A 193 -9.53 1.74 3.32
N GLY A 194 -9.86 0.77 4.18
CA GLY A 194 -9.10 0.43 5.38
C GLY A 194 -7.79 -0.33 5.14
N SER A 195 -7.47 -0.67 3.88
CA SER A 195 -6.23 -1.38 3.55
C SER A 195 -5.01 -0.47 3.54
N GLY A 196 -3.83 -1.05 3.75
CA GLY A 196 -2.58 -0.30 3.80
C GLY A 196 -2.36 0.59 2.59
N ARG A 197 -2.49 0.05 1.37
CA ARG A 197 -2.26 0.82 0.14
C ARG A 197 -3.18 2.02 -0.02
N VAL A 198 -4.45 1.90 0.38
CA VAL A 198 -5.46 2.96 0.17
C VAL A 198 -5.34 4.01 1.27
N ALA A 199 -5.30 3.58 2.52
CA ALA A 199 -5.22 4.47 3.67
C ALA A 199 -3.91 5.27 3.70
N LEU A 200 -2.78 4.65 3.35
CA LEU A 200 -1.50 5.36 3.30
C LEU A 200 -1.45 6.35 2.14
N TYR A 201 -1.95 5.99 0.95
CA TYR A 201 -2.08 6.96 -0.14
C TYR A 201 -2.95 8.15 0.24
N LYS A 202 -4.11 7.93 0.87
CA LYS A 202 -4.96 9.03 1.36
C LYS A 202 -4.26 9.93 2.36
N ALA A 203 -3.39 9.37 3.21
CA ALA A 203 -2.68 10.13 4.22
C ALA A 203 -1.42 10.87 3.70
N THR A 204 -0.81 10.39 2.62
CA THR A 204 0.52 10.84 2.18
C THR A 204 0.56 11.41 0.77
N GLY A 205 -0.41 11.06 -0.08
CA GLY A 205 -0.34 11.29 -1.53
C GLY A 205 0.68 10.39 -2.25
N LEU A 206 1.29 9.40 -1.57
CA LEU A 206 2.32 8.55 -2.16
C LEU A 206 1.78 7.71 -3.32
N VAL A 207 2.23 8.03 -4.54
CA VAL A 207 1.82 7.38 -5.80
C VAL A 207 2.04 5.87 -5.74
N HIS A 208 3.22 5.45 -5.28
CA HIS A 208 3.65 4.06 -5.27
C HIS A 208 3.20 3.32 -3.99
N CYS A 209 1.89 3.17 -3.82
CA CYS A 209 1.28 2.40 -2.73
C CYS A 209 0.60 1.15 -3.27
N TYR A 210 1.10 -0.03 -2.90
CA TYR A 210 0.68 -1.28 -3.48
C TYR A 210 0.36 -2.38 -2.47
N THR A 211 -0.51 -3.29 -2.90
CA THR A 211 -0.57 -4.65 -2.35
C THR A 211 -0.10 -5.62 -3.43
N LEU A 212 0.94 -6.41 -3.16
CA LEU A 212 1.35 -7.52 -4.01
C LEU A 212 0.64 -8.79 -3.53
N GLU A 213 -0.06 -9.45 -4.44
CA GLU A 213 -0.81 -10.66 -4.16
C GLU A 213 -0.18 -11.83 -4.90
N CYS A 214 0.19 -12.88 -4.16
CA CYS A 214 0.86 -14.05 -4.68
C CYS A 214 0.00 -15.31 -4.52
N ASN A 215 -0.24 -16.04 -5.62
CA ASN A 215 -0.93 -17.33 -5.51
C ASN A 215 -0.11 -18.36 -4.71
N TYR A 216 -0.76 -19.22 -3.91
CA TYR A 216 -0.08 -20.29 -3.17
C TYR A 216 0.49 -21.41 -4.04
N ASN A 217 -0.05 -21.62 -5.24
CA ASN A 217 0.13 -22.83 -6.02
C ASN A 217 0.86 -22.60 -7.34
N SER A 218 0.39 -21.71 -8.23
CA SER A 218 1.00 -21.54 -9.55
C SER A 218 0.64 -20.22 -10.26
N GLY A 219 1.43 -19.91 -11.28
CA GLY A 219 1.20 -18.83 -12.22
C GLY A 219 0.19 -19.19 -13.30
N ARG A 220 -0.41 -18.19 -13.96
CA ARG A 220 -1.19 -18.40 -15.19
C ARG A 220 -0.28 -18.53 -16.41
N GLN A 221 0.78 -17.74 -16.45
CA GLN A 221 1.75 -17.64 -17.53
C GLN A 221 3.14 -17.39 -16.94
N CYS A 222 4.18 -17.63 -17.74
CA CYS A 222 5.55 -17.25 -17.43
C CYS A 222 5.99 -16.17 -18.42
N ASN A 223 6.40 -15.00 -17.93
CA ASN A 223 6.92 -13.96 -18.81
C ASN A 223 8.26 -14.39 -19.42
N ALA A 224 8.43 -14.15 -20.71
CA ALA A 224 9.74 -14.21 -21.34
C ALA A 224 10.56 -12.98 -20.92
N LEU A 225 11.77 -13.19 -20.39
CA LEU A 225 12.63 -12.11 -19.94
C LEU A 225 13.73 -11.86 -20.97
N SER A 226 13.82 -10.64 -21.50
CA SER A 226 14.95 -10.20 -22.33
C SER A 226 16.25 -10.21 -21.55
N ALA A 227 17.40 -10.39 -22.21
CA ALA A 227 18.72 -10.29 -21.58
C ALA A 227 18.92 -8.96 -20.83
N ALA A 228 19.64 -8.97 -19.72
CA ALA A 228 20.05 -7.74 -19.06
C ALA A 228 21.23 -7.12 -19.82
N THR A 229 21.34 -5.79 -19.83
CA THR A 229 22.54 -5.13 -20.38
C THR A 229 23.71 -5.27 -19.43
N CYS A 230 24.94 -5.24 -19.94
CA CYS A 230 26.17 -5.06 -19.15
C CYS A 230 26.30 -6.00 -17.93
N ASP A 231 25.75 -7.22 -18.02
CA ASP A 231 25.63 -8.12 -16.88
C ASP A 231 26.55 -9.34 -16.96
N ASP A 232 27.30 -9.47 -18.07
CA ASP A 232 28.18 -10.59 -18.40
C ASP A 232 27.52 -11.96 -18.21
N GLY A 233 26.20 -12.04 -18.45
CA GLY A 233 25.43 -13.27 -18.27
C GLY A 233 25.07 -13.62 -16.83
N ARG A 234 25.35 -12.76 -15.85
CA ARG A 234 25.07 -12.99 -14.41
C ARG A 234 23.60 -12.84 -14.06
N ALA A 235 22.90 -11.91 -14.70
CA ALA A 235 21.49 -11.57 -14.47
C ALA A 235 20.58 -12.05 -15.61
N SER A 236 21.07 -12.05 -16.85
CA SER A 236 20.47 -12.58 -18.07
C SER A 236 20.04 -14.03 -17.85
N PRO A 237 18.94 -14.50 -18.46
CA PRO A 237 18.29 -15.72 -18.00
C PRO A 237 19.22 -16.93 -18.10
N ALA A 238 19.66 -17.45 -16.95
CA ALA A 238 20.53 -18.63 -16.87
C ALA A 238 19.77 -19.96 -17.10
N LEU A 239 18.42 -19.92 -17.12
CA LEU A 239 17.57 -21.10 -17.20
C LEU A 239 16.85 -21.17 -18.55
N PRO A 240 16.65 -22.37 -19.12
CA PRO A 240 15.81 -22.53 -20.28
C PRO A 240 14.41 -22.02 -19.93
N TYR A 241 13.93 -21.05 -20.71
CA TYR A 241 12.59 -20.51 -20.58
C TYR A 241 11.59 -21.67 -20.69
N SER A 242 10.85 -21.94 -19.60
CA SER A 242 9.69 -22.81 -19.65
C SER A 242 8.45 -21.92 -19.82
N PRO A 243 7.73 -22.01 -20.95
CA PRO A 243 6.47 -21.29 -21.12
C PRO A 243 5.37 -21.81 -20.18
N MET A 244 5.57 -23.00 -19.60
CA MET A 244 4.59 -23.66 -18.74
C MET A 244 4.76 -23.23 -17.27
N PRO A 245 3.71 -22.68 -16.63
CA PRO A 245 3.74 -22.35 -15.22
C PRO A 245 3.93 -23.61 -14.36
N HIS A 246 4.97 -23.59 -13.52
CA HIS A 246 5.22 -24.64 -12.53
C HIS A 246 4.57 -24.30 -11.19
N LYS A 247 4.55 -25.28 -10.28
CA LYS A 247 4.14 -25.06 -8.90
C LYS A 247 5.12 -24.11 -8.22
N TYR A 248 4.59 -23.08 -7.58
CA TYR A 248 5.37 -22.10 -6.87
C TYR A 248 6.08 -22.74 -5.67
N SER A 249 7.28 -22.25 -5.43
CA SER A 249 8.10 -22.63 -4.28
C SER A 249 8.65 -21.38 -3.61
N VAL A 250 9.41 -21.55 -2.53
CA VAL A 250 10.09 -20.43 -1.86
C VAL A 250 11.00 -19.67 -2.84
N SER A 251 11.67 -20.37 -3.76
CA SER A 251 12.55 -19.73 -4.74
C SER A 251 11.78 -18.86 -5.74
N THR A 252 10.54 -19.23 -6.06
CA THR A 252 9.63 -18.41 -6.87
C THR A 252 9.36 -17.07 -6.19
N PHE A 253 9.02 -17.07 -4.90
CA PHE A 253 8.74 -15.84 -4.16
C PHE A 253 10.00 -15.01 -3.93
N GLN A 254 11.15 -15.65 -3.72
CA GLN A 254 12.46 -14.96 -3.69
C GLN A 254 12.78 -14.29 -5.03
N ASN A 255 12.46 -14.94 -6.16
CA ASN A 255 12.64 -14.35 -7.48
C ASN A 255 11.75 -13.11 -7.67
N VAL A 256 10.47 -13.17 -7.27
CA VAL A 256 9.58 -11.99 -7.29
C VAL A 256 10.12 -10.87 -6.40
N GLY A 257 10.56 -11.20 -5.18
CA GLY A 257 11.16 -10.23 -4.26
C GLY A 257 12.43 -9.56 -4.84
N ARG A 258 13.29 -10.33 -5.52
CA ARG A 258 14.45 -9.78 -6.24
C ARG A 258 14.02 -8.82 -7.36
N ALA A 259 12.98 -9.17 -8.11
CA ALA A 259 12.47 -8.33 -9.19
C ALA A 259 11.89 -7.00 -8.68
N LEU A 260 11.28 -6.97 -7.48
CA LEU A 260 10.88 -5.71 -6.82
C LEU A 260 12.09 -4.78 -6.64
N ALA A 261 13.19 -5.30 -6.09
CA ALA A 261 14.38 -4.51 -5.84
C ALA A 261 15.05 -4.01 -7.14
N ILE A 262 15.14 -4.86 -8.17
CA ILE A 262 15.73 -4.47 -9.47
C ILE A 262 14.86 -3.40 -10.15
N ALA A 263 13.54 -3.56 -10.14
CA ALA A 263 12.63 -2.61 -10.75
C ALA A 263 12.69 -1.21 -10.09
N LEU A 264 13.04 -1.12 -8.81
CA LEU A 264 13.27 0.18 -8.14
C LEU A 264 14.50 0.90 -8.73
N LEU A 265 15.55 0.16 -9.07
CA LEU A 265 16.72 0.73 -9.74
C LEU A 265 16.34 1.24 -11.14
N ASP A 266 15.54 0.46 -11.90
CA ASP A 266 15.03 0.90 -13.20
C ASP A 266 14.16 2.15 -13.07
N LEU A 267 13.25 2.19 -12.09
CA LEU A 267 12.36 3.32 -11.83
C LEU A 267 13.15 4.61 -11.53
N ARG A 268 14.29 4.48 -10.84
CA ARG A 268 15.21 5.58 -10.49
C ARG A 268 16.25 5.88 -11.56
N ASN A 269 16.26 5.15 -12.67
CA ASN A 269 17.30 5.21 -13.69
C ASN A 269 18.73 4.99 -13.14
N LEU A 270 18.84 4.10 -12.15
CA LEU A 270 20.09 3.73 -11.47
C LEU A 270 20.54 2.31 -11.78
N ASN A 271 19.82 1.56 -12.64
CA ASN A 271 20.14 0.17 -12.93
C ASN A 271 21.24 0.07 -14.02
N PRO A 272 22.48 -0.34 -13.68
CA PRO A 272 23.54 -0.52 -14.67
C PRO A 272 23.28 -1.72 -15.60
N CYS A 273 22.46 -2.68 -15.13
CA CYS A 273 22.17 -3.92 -15.84
C CYS A 273 20.67 -4.04 -16.16
N SER A 274 20.09 -2.98 -16.71
CA SER A 274 18.66 -2.96 -17.03
C SER A 274 18.31 -3.93 -18.15
N ARG A 275 17.13 -4.56 -18.06
CA ARG A 275 16.52 -5.28 -19.18
C ARG A 275 15.69 -4.38 -20.09
N LEU A 276 15.48 -3.12 -19.69
CA LEU A 276 14.58 -2.23 -20.40
C LEU A 276 15.05 -1.94 -21.85
N PRO A 277 16.34 -1.67 -22.14
CA PRO A 277 16.80 -1.43 -23.50
C PRO A 277 16.61 -2.60 -24.46
N THR A 278 16.60 -3.81 -23.94
CA THR A 278 16.47 -5.08 -24.70
C THR A 278 15.05 -5.66 -24.65
N SER A 279 14.13 -5.00 -23.94
CA SER A 279 12.71 -5.38 -23.87
C SER A 279 11.88 -4.48 -24.77
N ASP A 280 10.69 -4.90 -25.19
CA ASP A 280 9.71 -4.00 -25.80
C ASP A 280 8.93 -3.25 -24.69
N PRO A 281 8.95 -1.90 -24.63
CA PRO A 281 9.26 -0.93 -25.70
C PRO A 281 10.61 -0.18 -25.62
N GLY A 282 11.62 -0.74 -24.97
CA GLY A 282 13.03 -0.32 -25.12
C GLY A 282 13.47 0.86 -24.25
N SER A 283 12.54 1.64 -23.70
CA SER A 283 12.88 2.79 -22.87
C SER A 283 11.77 3.14 -21.86
N LEU A 284 12.13 3.91 -20.83
CA LEU A 284 11.16 4.40 -19.85
C LEU A 284 10.15 5.36 -20.50
N ALA A 285 10.62 6.21 -21.44
CA ALA A 285 9.75 7.16 -22.14
C ALA A 285 8.72 6.45 -23.01
N SER A 286 9.14 5.43 -23.76
CA SER A 286 8.24 4.59 -24.55
C SER A 286 7.24 3.86 -23.64
N LEU A 287 7.71 3.29 -22.52
CA LEU A 287 6.87 2.56 -21.58
C LEU A 287 5.77 3.45 -20.96
N ARG A 288 6.14 4.66 -20.54
CA ARG A 288 5.20 5.69 -20.07
C ARG A 288 4.17 6.03 -21.15
N SER A 289 4.62 6.21 -22.40
CA SER A 289 3.76 6.52 -23.53
C SER A 289 2.73 5.41 -23.80
N THR A 290 3.18 4.15 -23.80
CA THR A 290 2.31 2.97 -23.94
C THR A 290 1.26 2.90 -22.81
N LEU A 291 1.68 3.15 -21.56
CA LEU A 291 0.78 3.16 -20.42
C LEU A 291 -0.24 4.30 -20.48
N ALA A 292 0.18 5.49 -20.90
CA ALA A 292 -0.71 6.64 -21.09
C ALA A 292 -1.81 6.33 -22.12
N LEU A 293 -1.45 5.75 -23.26
CA LEU A 293 -2.42 5.31 -24.28
C LEU A 293 -3.40 4.27 -23.72
N ARG A 294 -2.90 3.30 -22.95
CA ARG A 294 -3.74 2.29 -22.29
C ARG A 294 -4.73 2.92 -21.30
N ILE A 295 -4.29 3.89 -20.50
CA ILE A 295 -5.14 4.60 -19.53
C ILE A 295 -6.23 5.38 -20.27
N LYS A 296 -5.90 6.16 -21.31
CA LYS A 296 -6.87 6.89 -22.13
C LYS A 296 -7.92 5.96 -22.76
N ALA A 297 -7.48 4.83 -23.31
CA ALA A 297 -8.37 3.82 -23.85
C ALA A 297 -9.32 3.23 -22.79
N SER A 298 -8.82 2.96 -21.58
CA SER A 298 -9.66 2.43 -20.49
C SER A 298 -10.71 3.45 -19.98
N ARG A 299 -10.31 4.72 -19.81
CA ARG A 299 -11.20 5.80 -19.34
C ARG A 299 -12.29 6.12 -20.37
N SER A 300 -11.95 6.12 -21.66
CA SER A 300 -12.94 6.33 -22.73
C SER A 300 -13.99 5.23 -22.83
N LYS A 301 -13.60 3.95 -22.62
CA LYS A 301 -14.55 2.83 -22.52
C LYS A 301 -15.51 3.00 -21.34
N GLY A 302 -14.97 3.32 -20.15
CA GLY A 302 -15.79 3.53 -18.95
C GLY A 302 -16.81 4.67 -19.09
N ARG A 303 -16.45 5.77 -19.76
CA ARG A 303 -17.40 6.87 -20.05
C ARG A 303 -18.54 6.45 -20.96
N LYS A 304 -18.27 5.64 -22.00
CA LYS A 304 -19.29 5.13 -22.92
C LYS A 304 -20.26 4.15 -22.24
N GLU A 305 -19.77 3.37 -21.29
CA GLU A 305 -20.61 2.46 -20.48
C GLU A 305 -21.47 3.21 -19.48
N ALA A 306 -20.97 4.30 -18.87
CA ALA A 306 -21.74 5.11 -17.93
C ALA A 306 -22.81 6.00 -18.59
N SER A 307 -22.69 6.26 -19.90
CA SER A 307 -23.67 7.05 -20.68
C SER A 307 -24.80 6.21 -21.29
N ARG A 308 -24.84 4.91 -21.04
CA ARG A 308 -25.88 3.98 -21.49
C ARG A 308 -26.75 3.55 -20.30
#